data_AF-A0A6P7TPM0-F1
#
_entry.id   AF-A0A6P7TPM0-F1
#
_cell.length_a   1.000
_cell.length_b   1.000
_cell.length_c   1.000
_cell.angle_alpha   90.00
_cell.angle_beta   90.00
_cell.angle_gamma   90.00
#
_symmetry.space_group_name_H-M   'P 1'
#
loop_
_entity.id
_entity.type
_entity.pdbx_description
1 polymer ?
#
loop_
_entity_poly.entity_id
_entity_poly.type
_entity_poly.pdbx_seq_one_letter_code
_entity_poly.pdbx_strand_id
1 'polypeptide(L)'
;MLKQGSVQFDIQNKRKRTPLLEAVSQGHLGMTQKLVALGANVNAVDRGGNSCLHLAVEREVFDSEDAPLDLLNECCTSLNLKIEERLSGIVVARYLASQGADFHHKNNKNNTPLDLIKDPNLRKKLEAFLPPPCLLCRNKTATTKVHPCEHLLTCEECSNVPLKRCLRCLKPVTSRGRVESPKFEEKGVQTVAEMSLKLEILINFYIFYIHL
;
A
#
# COMPACT_ATOMS: atom_id res chain seq x y z
N MET A 1 -15.16 3.47 31.38
CA MET A 1 -14.90 2.48 30.33
C MET A 1 -15.87 2.73 29.19
N LEU A 2 -15.54 3.66 28.29
CA LEU A 2 -16.34 3.90 27.09
C LEU A 2 -15.91 2.86 26.06
N LYS A 3 -16.83 1.97 25.65
CA LYS A 3 -16.68 1.20 24.42
C LYS A 3 -16.69 2.20 23.27
N GLN A 4 -15.51 2.71 22.89
CA GLN A 4 -15.30 3.37 21.60
C GLN A 4 -15.82 2.43 20.51
N GLY A 5 -16.63 2.96 19.60
CA GLY A 5 -17.17 2.19 18.50
C GLY A 5 -16.02 1.56 17.73
N SER A 6 -16.08 0.25 17.49
CA SER A 6 -15.11 -0.42 16.63
C SER A 6 -15.23 0.16 15.22
N VAL A 7 -14.34 1.09 14.85
CA VAL A 7 -14.26 1.64 13.50
C VAL A 7 -14.04 0.49 12.52
N GLN A 8 -14.95 0.33 11.56
CA GLN A 8 -14.88 -0.77 10.58
C GLN A 8 -14.20 -0.29 9.30
N PHE A 9 -12.93 -0.68 9.11
CA PHE A 9 -12.15 -0.34 7.91
C PHE A 9 -12.45 -1.23 6.70
N ASP A 10 -13.17 -2.32 6.90
CA ASP A 10 -13.46 -3.32 5.86
C ASP A 10 -14.85 -3.17 5.23
N ILE A 11 -15.66 -2.16 5.64
CA ILE A 11 -16.97 -1.90 5.03
C ILE A 11 -16.80 -1.59 3.55
N GLN A 12 -17.63 -2.19 2.70
CA GLN A 12 -17.54 -2.05 1.26
C GLN A 12 -18.76 -1.33 0.67
N ASN A 13 -18.52 -0.36 -0.21
CA ASN A 13 -19.58 0.27 -1.00
C ASN A 13 -20.06 -0.60 -2.18
N LYS A 14 -21.00 -0.10 -3.01
CA LYS A 14 -21.54 -0.79 -4.20
C LYS A 14 -20.45 -1.23 -5.20
N ARG A 15 -19.27 -0.58 -5.19
CA ARG A 15 -18.10 -0.91 -6.02
C ARG A 15 -17.11 -1.85 -5.31
N LYS A 16 -17.48 -2.43 -4.17
CA LYS A 16 -16.63 -3.19 -3.25
C LYS A 16 -15.42 -2.41 -2.69
N ARG A 17 -15.50 -1.09 -2.64
CA ARG A 17 -14.40 -0.27 -2.13
C ARG A 17 -14.52 -0.09 -0.63
N THR A 18 -13.42 -0.34 0.07
CA THR A 18 -13.23 0.06 1.47
C THR A 18 -13.07 1.58 1.56
N PRO A 19 -13.20 2.19 2.76
CA PRO A 19 -12.96 3.62 2.94
C PRO A 19 -11.61 4.07 2.38
N LEU A 20 -10.57 3.25 2.54
CA LEU A 20 -9.23 3.54 1.99
C LEU A 20 -9.24 3.56 0.46
N LEU A 21 -9.86 2.58 -0.19
CA LEU A 21 -9.95 2.54 -1.65
C LEU A 21 -10.75 3.72 -2.19
N GLU A 22 -11.80 4.16 -1.49
CA GLU A 22 -12.58 5.31 -1.89
C GLU A 22 -11.79 6.61 -1.74
N ALA A 23 -11.13 6.84 -0.59
CA ALA A 23 -10.27 8.01 -0.38
C ALA A 23 -9.19 8.14 -1.45
N VAL A 24 -8.51 7.03 -1.78
CA VAL A 24 -7.48 7.00 -2.83
C VAL A 24 -8.08 7.26 -4.21
N SER A 25 -9.25 6.68 -4.52
CA SER A 25 -9.91 6.92 -5.81
C SER A 25 -10.35 8.37 -5.99
N GLN A 26 -10.77 9.04 -4.92
CA GLN A 26 -11.19 10.44 -4.99
C GLN A 26 -9.99 11.40 -4.94
N GLY A 27 -8.85 10.96 -4.41
CA GLY A 27 -7.64 11.76 -4.30
C GLY A 27 -7.49 12.46 -2.94
N HIS A 28 -8.25 12.06 -1.92
CA HIS A 28 -8.18 12.69 -0.59
C HIS A 28 -6.97 12.18 0.20
N LEU A 29 -5.85 12.90 0.12
CA LEU A 29 -4.59 12.48 0.74
C LEU A 29 -4.69 12.44 2.26
N GLY A 30 -5.24 13.48 2.88
CA GLY A 30 -5.37 13.56 4.33
C GLY A 30 -6.19 12.41 4.89
N MET A 31 -7.25 12.00 4.18
CA MET A 31 -8.05 10.84 4.56
C MET A 31 -7.31 9.52 4.34
N THR A 32 -6.61 9.40 3.21
CA THR A 32 -5.77 8.23 2.90
C THR A 32 -4.75 7.98 4.00
N GLN A 33 -3.98 8.99 4.41
CA GLN A 33 -2.97 8.87 5.46
C GLN A 33 -3.59 8.53 6.82
N LYS A 34 -4.71 9.15 7.19
CA LYS A 34 -5.41 8.85 8.45
C LYS A 34 -5.91 7.40 8.49
N LEU A 35 -6.50 6.90 7.42
CA LEU A 35 -6.98 5.52 7.33
C LEU A 35 -5.82 4.51 7.42
N VAL A 36 -4.70 4.79 6.75
CA VAL A 36 -3.50 3.95 6.86
C VAL A 36 -2.94 3.95 8.29
N ALA A 37 -2.83 5.11 8.93
CA ALA A 37 -2.36 5.24 10.31
C ALA A 37 -3.25 4.48 11.31
N LEU A 38 -4.54 4.32 11.01
CA LEU A 38 -5.48 3.55 11.80
C LEU A 38 -5.48 2.04 11.49
N GLY A 39 -4.60 1.58 10.60
CA GLY A 39 -4.47 0.17 10.26
C GLY A 39 -5.47 -0.33 9.23
N ALA A 40 -6.04 0.54 8.38
CA ALA A 40 -6.85 0.10 7.26
C ALA A 40 -6.04 -0.84 6.35
N ASN A 41 -6.71 -1.89 5.83
CA ASN A 41 -6.06 -2.87 4.96
C ASN A 41 -5.65 -2.24 3.60
N VAL A 42 -4.36 -1.96 3.44
CA VAL A 42 -3.78 -1.38 2.22
C VAL A 42 -3.84 -2.30 1.00
N ASN A 43 -4.04 -3.60 1.21
CA ASN A 43 -4.11 -4.59 0.13
C ASN A 43 -5.56 -5.03 -0.19
N ALA A 44 -6.56 -4.32 0.34
CA ALA A 44 -7.95 -4.50 -0.08
C ALA A 44 -8.11 -4.21 -1.60
N VAL A 45 -9.11 -4.86 -2.22
CA VAL A 45 -9.37 -4.72 -3.65
C VAL A 45 -10.84 -4.38 -3.93
N ASP A 46 -11.09 -3.58 -4.96
CA ASP A 46 -12.43 -3.24 -5.42
C ASP A 46 -13.05 -4.34 -6.32
N ARG A 47 -14.25 -4.09 -6.87
CA ARG A 47 -14.94 -5.05 -7.76
C ARG A 47 -14.13 -5.41 -9.01
N GLY A 48 -13.26 -4.52 -9.48
CA GLY A 48 -12.35 -4.74 -10.60
C GLY A 48 -11.05 -5.45 -10.21
N GLY A 49 -10.87 -5.82 -8.94
CA GLY A 49 -9.63 -6.37 -8.43
C GLY A 49 -8.53 -5.31 -8.26
N ASN A 50 -8.86 -4.02 -8.34
CA ASN A 50 -7.89 -2.94 -8.20
C ASN A 50 -7.59 -2.71 -6.71
N SER A 51 -6.31 -2.77 -6.35
CA SER A 51 -5.80 -2.32 -5.04
C SER A 51 -5.68 -0.79 -4.98
N CYS A 52 -5.36 -0.25 -3.81
CA CYS A 52 -5.12 1.19 -3.65
C CYS A 52 -4.00 1.69 -4.59
N LEU A 53 -2.99 0.88 -4.87
CA LEU A 53 -1.91 1.25 -5.80
C LEU A 53 -2.39 1.39 -7.24
N HIS A 54 -3.30 0.52 -7.70
CA HIS A 54 -3.90 0.65 -9.03
C HIS A 54 -4.65 1.99 -9.15
N LEU A 55 -5.45 2.32 -8.13
CA LEU A 55 -6.23 3.56 -8.11
C LEU A 55 -5.32 4.79 -8.01
N ALA A 56 -4.24 4.72 -7.22
CA ALA A 56 -3.31 5.82 -7.04
C ALA A 56 -2.56 6.16 -8.33
N VAL A 57 -2.02 5.16 -9.06
CA VAL A 57 -1.26 5.43 -10.30
C VAL A 57 -2.13 5.94 -11.46
N GLU A 58 -3.42 5.64 -11.46
CA GLU A 58 -4.38 6.18 -12.44
C GLU A 58 -4.79 7.63 -12.12
N ARG A 59 -4.57 8.09 -10.88
CA ARG A 59 -4.92 9.45 -10.44
C ARG A 59 -3.77 10.41 -10.72
N GLU A 60 -4.07 11.52 -11.39
CA GLU A 60 -3.05 12.51 -11.73
C GLU A 60 -2.57 13.31 -10.51
N VAL A 61 -3.50 13.79 -9.68
CA VAL A 61 -3.22 14.66 -8.53
C VAL A 61 -4.12 14.30 -7.36
N PHE A 62 -3.56 14.37 -6.15
CA PHE A 62 -4.24 14.26 -4.87
C PHE A 62 -4.43 15.63 -4.23
N ASP A 63 -5.54 15.81 -3.54
CA ASP A 63 -5.82 16.98 -2.74
C ASP A 63 -5.13 16.85 -1.38
N SER A 64 -4.33 17.85 -1.01
CA SER A 64 -3.54 17.78 0.20
C SER A 64 -4.38 17.82 1.47
N GLU A 65 -5.52 18.51 1.51
CA GLU A 65 -6.47 18.60 2.66
C GLU A 65 -5.83 18.38 4.05
N ASP A 66 -5.07 19.37 4.53
CA ASP A 66 -4.40 19.35 5.84
C ASP A 66 -3.48 18.12 6.10
N ALA A 67 -3.08 17.40 5.06
CA ALA A 67 -2.20 16.24 5.16
C ALA A 67 -0.76 16.67 5.50
N PRO A 68 -0.09 15.99 6.43
CA PRO A 68 1.36 16.10 6.54
C PRO A 68 2.04 15.63 5.25
N LEU A 69 2.85 16.52 4.66
CA LEU A 69 3.50 16.29 3.37
C LEU A 69 4.94 15.77 3.48
N ASP A 70 5.51 15.77 4.69
CA ASP A 70 6.92 15.43 4.92
C ASP A 70 7.28 14.03 4.40
N LEU A 71 6.39 13.05 4.60
CA LEU A 71 6.56 11.68 4.08
C LEU A 71 6.55 11.62 2.54
N LEU A 72 5.78 12.49 1.88
CA LEU A 72 5.75 12.56 0.42
C LEU A 72 6.98 13.30 -0.13
N ASN A 73 7.53 14.26 0.61
CA ASN A 73 8.76 14.96 0.25
C ASN A 73 9.95 13.99 0.19
N GLU A 74 10.03 13.07 1.16
CA GLU A 74 11.03 12.01 1.14
C GLU A 74 10.83 11.05 -0.05
N CYS A 75 9.58 10.69 -0.34
CA CYS A 75 9.25 9.88 -1.52
C CYS A 75 9.67 10.58 -2.84
N CYS A 76 9.41 11.88 -3.00
CA CYS A 76 9.89 12.67 -4.14
C CYS A 76 11.40 12.61 -4.27
N THR A 77 12.11 12.85 -3.17
CA THR A 77 13.58 12.82 -3.13
C THR A 77 14.11 11.46 -3.56
N SER A 78 13.52 10.38 -3.03
CA SER A 78 13.91 9.00 -3.39
C SER A 78 13.68 8.66 -4.86
N LEU A 79 12.63 9.22 -5.48
CA LEU A 79 12.30 9.01 -6.89
C LEU A 79 13.00 10.01 -7.83
N ASN A 80 13.78 10.94 -7.27
CA ASN A 80 14.37 12.07 -7.99
C ASN A 80 13.29 12.84 -8.80
N LEU A 81 12.18 13.15 -8.12
CA LEU A 81 11.08 13.97 -8.60
C LEU A 81 11.10 15.32 -7.88
N LYS A 82 10.52 16.35 -8.52
CA LYS A 82 10.46 17.66 -7.90
C LYS A 82 9.40 17.71 -6.81
N ILE A 83 9.52 18.68 -5.90
CA ILE A 83 8.62 18.82 -4.75
C ILE A 83 7.20 19.22 -5.15
N GLU A 84 7.03 19.81 -6.33
CA GLU A 84 5.74 20.15 -6.93
C GLU A 84 4.98 18.90 -7.39
N GLU A 85 5.68 17.79 -7.64
CA GLU A 85 5.11 16.51 -8.07
C GLU A 85 4.68 15.63 -6.89
N ARG A 86 4.82 16.11 -5.65
CA ARG A 86 4.57 15.31 -4.43
C ARG A 86 3.14 14.82 -4.28
N LEU A 87 2.18 15.53 -4.87
CA LEU A 87 0.77 15.14 -4.87
C LEU A 87 0.41 14.24 -6.06
N SER A 88 1.37 13.86 -6.90
CA SER A 88 1.11 12.93 -8.00
C SER A 88 0.76 11.55 -7.50
N GLY A 89 -0.05 10.83 -8.28
CA GLY A 89 -0.43 9.46 -7.97
C GLY A 89 0.74 8.50 -7.77
N ILE A 90 1.86 8.73 -8.48
CA ILE A 90 3.07 7.93 -8.33
C ILE A 90 3.71 8.09 -6.95
N VAL A 91 3.80 9.33 -6.45
CA VAL A 91 4.40 9.61 -5.14
C VAL A 91 3.52 9.04 -4.02
N VAL A 92 2.20 9.19 -4.14
CA VAL A 92 1.24 8.59 -3.19
C VAL A 92 1.29 7.06 -3.25
N ALA A 93 1.42 6.46 -4.43
CA ALA A 93 1.60 5.01 -4.58
C ALA A 93 2.91 4.52 -3.94
N ARG A 94 4.01 5.29 -4.06
CA ARG A 94 5.28 4.99 -3.39
C ARG A 94 5.17 5.05 -1.87
N TYR A 95 4.41 5.99 -1.34
CA TYR A 95 4.06 6.06 0.08
C TYR A 95 3.22 4.84 0.48
N LEU A 96 2.12 4.53 -0.20
CA LEU A 96 1.29 3.38 0.13
C LEU A 96 2.07 2.05 0.12
N ALA A 97 3.04 1.91 -0.79
CA ALA A 97 3.93 0.75 -0.79
C ALA A 97 4.91 0.71 0.40
N SER A 98 5.37 1.86 0.92
CA SER A 98 6.12 1.88 2.19
C SER A 98 5.26 1.45 3.38
N GLN A 99 3.94 1.51 3.24
CA GLN A 99 2.95 1.03 4.21
C GLN A 99 2.54 -0.44 3.96
N GLY A 100 3.20 -1.13 3.02
CA GLY A 100 2.99 -2.56 2.74
C GLY A 100 2.02 -2.89 1.61
N ALA A 101 1.62 -1.90 0.80
CA ALA A 101 0.81 -2.16 -0.39
C ALA A 101 1.61 -2.88 -1.49
N ASP A 102 0.98 -3.85 -2.16
CA ASP A 102 1.64 -4.77 -3.10
C ASP A 102 1.56 -4.30 -4.57
N PHE A 103 2.71 -4.00 -5.15
CA PHE A 103 2.87 -3.58 -6.56
C PHE A 103 2.85 -4.74 -7.57
N HIS A 104 2.82 -6.00 -7.12
CA HIS A 104 2.78 -7.18 -7.98
C HIS A 104 1.40 -7.84 -8.03
N HIS A 105 0.44 -7.33 -7.25
CA HIS A 105 -0.95 -7.79 -7.31
C HIS A 105 -1.56 -7.46 -8.67
N LYS A 106 -2.30 -8.41 -9.25
CA LYS A 106 -2.95 -8.22 -10.56
C LYS A 106 -4.44 -7.99 -10.40
N ASN A 107 -4.96 -6.99 -11.09
CA ASN A 107 -6.40 -6.77 -11.19
C ASN A 107 -7.08 -7.76 -12.15
N ASN A 108 -8.41 -7.63 -12.34
CA ASN A 108 -9.18 -8.51 -13.21
C ASN A 108 -8.82 -8.37 -14.70
N LYS A 109 -8.06 -7.33 -15.08
CA LYS A 109 -7.48 -7.15 -16.43
C LYS A 109 -6.08 -7.75 -16.54
N ASN A 110 -5.61 -8.46 -15.51
CA ASN A 110 -4.28 -9.07 -15.42
C ASN A 110 -3.11 -8.05 -15.44
N ASN A 111 -3.39 -6.78 -15.11
CA ASN A 111 -2.38 -5.74 -14.98
C ASN A 111 -1.95 -5.59 -13.53
N THR A 112 -0.66 -5.39 -13.29
CA THR A 112 -0.14 -4.88 -12.02
C THR A 112 -0.26 -3.36 -11.98
N PRO A 113 -0.18 -2.69 -10.80
CA PRO A 113 -0.09 -1.24 -10.76
C PRO A 113 1.11 -0.71 -11.54
N LEU A 114 2.24 -1.42 -11.57
CA LEU A 114 3.42 -1.04 -12.36
C LEU A 114 3.13 -1.04 -13.87
N ASP A 115 2.23 -1.89 -14.35
CA ASP A 115 1.85 -1.95 -15.77
C ASP A 115 1.01 -0.76 -16.23
N LEU A 116 0.38 -0.04 -15.29
CA LEU A 116 -0.40 1.17 -15.57
C LEU A 116 0.47 2.44 -15.65
N ILE A 117 1.74 2.37 -15.22
CA ILE A 117 2.67 3.50 -15.27
C ILE A 117 3.19 3.67 -16.70
N LYS A 118 2.81 4.79 -17.34
CA LYS A 118 3.17 5.08 -18.74
C LYS A 118 4.67 5.38 -18.94
N ASP A 119 5.31 6.04 -17.99
CA ASP A 119 6.74 6.37 -18.09
C ASP A 119 7.61 5.17 -17.66
N PRO A 120 8.36 4.55 -18.60
CA PRO A 120 9.20 3.39 -18.29
C PRO A 120 10.38 3.71 -17.38
N ASN A 121 10.89 4.95 -17.38
CA ASN A 121 11.98 5.36 -16.51
C ASN A 121 11.47 5.48 -15.08
N LEU A 122 10.30 6.08 -14.89
CA LEU A 122 9.67 6.19 -13.58
C LEU A 122 9.26 4.83 -13.02
N ARG A 123 8.72 3.94 -13.87
CA ARG A 123 8.45 2.54 -13.51
C ARG A 123 9.70 1.84 -13.00
N LYS A 124 10.82 1.92 -13.73
CA LYS A 124 12.09 1.29 -13.33
C LYS A 124 12.64 1.86 -12.01
N LYS A 125 12.57 3.18 -11.83
CA LYS A 125 12.98 3.83 -10.57
C LYS A 125 12.17 3.30 -9.39
N LEU A 126 10.84 3.23 -9.55
CA LEU A 126 9.95 2.71 -8.53
C LEU A 126 10.24 1.25 -8.22
N GLU A 127 10.36 0.40 -9.25
CA GLU A 127 10.68 -1.03 -9.13
C GLU A 127 11.99 -1.29 -8.37
N ALA A 128 13.00 -0.42 -8.50
CA ALA A 128 14.27 -0.55 -7.78
C ALA A 128 14.14 -0.47 -6.25
N PHE A 129 13.07 0.16 -5.73
CA PHE A 129 12.80 0.25 -4.29
C PHE A 129 11.90 -0.87 -3.77
N LEU A 130 11.25 -1.63 -4.67
CA LEU A 130 10.25 -2.60 -4.30
C LEU A 130 10.88 -3.97 -4.05
N PRO A 131 10.36 -4.76 -3.09
CA PRO A 131 10.81 -6.13 -2.96
C PRO A 131 10.46 -6.92 -4.23
N PRO A 132 11.27 -7.93 -4.59
CA PRO A 132 11.05 -8.71 -5.80
C PRO A 132 9.69 -9.44 -5.75
N PRO A 133 9.11 -9.77 -6.92
CA PRO A 133 7.92 -10.62 -6.95
C PRO A 133 8.24 -12.01 -6.38
N CYS A 134 7.23 -12.62 -5.78
CA CYS A 134 7.26 -14.01 -5.35
C CYS A 134 7.63 -14.91 -6.54
N LEU A 135 8.70 -15.69 -6.40
CA LEU A 135 9.21 -16.55 -7.46
C LEU A 135 8.29 -17.74 -7.77
N LEU A 136 7.34 -18.05 -6.89
CA LEU A 136 6.36 -19.13 -7.07
C LEU A 136 5.10 -18.63 -7.77
N CYS A 137 4.37 -17.67 -7.19
CA CYS A 137 3.10 -17.22 -7.76
C CYS A 137 3.23 -16.05 -8.74
N ARG A 138 4.30 -15.26 -8.69
CA ARG A 138 4.52 -14.03 -9.49
C ARG A 138 3.42 -12.97 -9.41
N ASN A 139 2.50 -13.11 -8.46
CA ASN A 139 1.32 -12.24 -8.30
C ASN A 139 1.33 -11.48 -6.96
N LYS A 140 2.37 -11.66 -6.15
CA LYS A 140 2.54 -11.01 -4.86
C LYS A 140 3.99 -10.64 -4.63
N THR A 141 4.22 -9.63 -3.81
CA THR A 141 5.56 -9.28 -3.33
C THR A 141 6.15 -10.41 -2.50
N ALA A 142 7.44 -10.71 -2.68
CA ALA A 142 8.14 -11.64 -1.81
C ALA A 142 8.31 -11.03 -0.41
N THR A 143 7.96 -11.79 0.62
CA THR A 143 8.02 -11.36 2.04
C THR A 143 8.78 -12.33 2.92
N THR A 144 9.24 -13.46 2.36
CA THR A 144 9.97 -14.50 3.09
C THR A 144 11.43 -14.56 2.67
N LYS A 145 12.31 -14.37 3.65
CA LYS A 145 13.76 -14.50 3.56
C LYS A 145 14.17 -15.95 3.76
N VAL A 146 15.16 -16.41 3.00
CA VAL A 146 15.76 -17.74 3.21
C VAL A 146 17.17 -17.62 3.77
N HIS A 147 17.52 -18.48 4.73
CA HIS A 147 18.84 -18.53 5.35
C HIS A 147 19.67 -19.69 4.78
N PRO A 148 21.01 -19.55 4.67
CA PRO A 148 21.84 -18.43 5.14
C PRO A 148 22.10 -17.34 4.09
N CYS A 149 21.52 -17.44 2.88
CA CYS A 149 21.85 -16.51 1.80
C CYS A 149 21.07 -15.20 1.82
N GLU A 150 20.14 -15.03 2.75
CA GLU A 150 19.39 -13.80 3.00
C GLU A 150 18.51 -13.34 1.81
N HIS A 151 18.27 -14.18 0.81
CA HIS A 151 17.44 -13.82 -0.34
C HIS A 151 15.94 -13.82 0.00
N LEU A 152 15.23 -12.81 -0.48
CA LEU A 152 13.77 -12.71 -0.43
C LEU A 152 13.18 -13.43 -1.66
N LEU A 153 12.39 -14.49 -1.45
CA LEU A 153 11.99 -15.39 -2.55
C LEU A 153 10.49 -15.57 -2.73
N THR A 154 9.72 -15.71 -1.64
CA THR A 154 8.30 -16.09 -1.70
C THR A 154 7.43 -15.12 -0.91
N CYS A 155 6.18 -14.95 -1.34
CA CYS A 155 5.16 -14.30 -0.50
C CYS A 155 4.79 -15.19 0.69
N GLU A 156 3.99 -14.64 1.60
CA GLU A 156 3.51 -15.31 2.80
C GLU A 156 2.78 -16.62 2.50
N GLU A 157 1.86 -16.63 1.54
CA GLU A 157 1.07 -17.82 1.19
C GLU A 157 1.93 -18.93 0.58
N CYS A 158 2.88 -18.54 -0.27
CA CYS A 158 3.81 -19.48 -0.90
C CYS A 158 4.95 -19.90 0.04
N SER A 159 5.07 -19.30 1.22
CA SER A 159 6.13 -19.64 2.19
C SER A 159 5.96 -21.05 2.76
N ASN A 160 4.75 -21.60 2.72
CA ASN A 160 4.44 -22.95 3.17
C ASN A 160 5.00 -24.05 2.23
N VAL A 161 5.34 -23.70 0.98
CA VAL A 161 5.94 -24.66 0.04
C VAL A 161 7.39 -24.92 0.46
N PRO A 162 7.78 -26.14 0.83
CA PRO A 162 9.12 -26.41 1.34
C PRO A 162 10.18 -26.21 0.24
N LEU A 163 11.25 -25.51 0.58
CA LEU A 163 12.40 -25.27 -0.31
C LEU A 163 13.64 -25.92 0.28
N LYS A 164 14.22 -26.91 -0.41
CA LYS A 164 15.51 -27.51 -0.01
C LYS A 164 16.70 -26.64 -0.39
N ARG A 165 16.57 -25.84 -1.45
CA ARG A 165 17.60 -24.95 -2.00
C ARG A 165 17.00 -23.59 -2.35
N CYS A 166 17.80 -22.55 -2.23
CA CYS A 166 17.43 -21.20 -2.61
C CYS A 166 17.16 -21.14 -4.12
N LEU A 167 15.98 -20.65 -4.53
CA LEU A 167 15.60 -20.53 -5.95
C LEU A 167 16.43 -19.49 -6.72
N ARG A 168 17.19 -18.65 -6.02
CA ARG A 168 18.06 -17.63 -6.62
C ARG A 168 19.52 -18.07 -6.73
N CYS A 169 20.10 -18.64 -5.67
CA CYS A 169 21.54 -18.97 -5.63
C CYS A 169 21.86 -20.45 -5.40
N LEU A 170 20.85 -21.31 -5.34
CA LEU A 170 20.97 -22.78 -5.18
C LEU A 170 21.66 -23.26 -3.90
N LYS A 171 22.00 -22.37 -2.97
CA LYS A 171 22.51 -22.73 -1.64
C LYS A 171 21.45 -23.48 -0.82
N PRO A 172 21.82 -24.45 0.04
CA PRO A 172 20.88 -25.13 0.93
C PRO A 172 20.11 -24.15 1.81
N VAL A 173 18.82 -24.40 2.01
CA VAL A 173 17.98 -23.59 2.90
C VAL A 173 17.93 -24.27 4.26
N THR A 174 18.38 -23.56 5.30
CA THR A 174 18.36 -24.06 6.69
C THR A 174 17.13 -23.60 7.44
N SER A 175 16.68 -22.36 7.18
CA SER A 175 15.49 -21.78 7.79
C SER A 175 14.90 -20.68 6.91
N ARG A 176 13.70 -20.22 7.26
CA ARG A 176 12.97 -19.15 6.57
C ARG A 176 12.38 -18.20 7.61
N GLY A 177 12.45 -16.91 7.33
CA GLY A 177 11.91 -15.86 8.20
C GLY A 177 11.07 -14.87 7.41
N ARG A 178 9.96 -14.41 7.99
CA ARG A 178 9.19 -13.30 7.42
C ARG A 178 9.97 -12.01 7.59
N VAL A 179 10.00 -11.17 6.56
CA VAL A 179 10.47 -9.79 6.65
C VAL A 179 9.26 -8.90 6.85
N GLU A 180 9.22 -8.18 7.96
CA GLU A 180 8.26 -7.10 8.15
C GLU A 180 8.67 -5.92 7.25
N SER A 181 7.70 -5.30 6.58
CA SER A 181 7.95 -4.09 5.81
C SER A 181 8.49 -3.01 6.76
N PRO A 182 9.61 -2.33 6.44
CA PRO A 182 10.07 -1.21 7.24
C PRO A 182 9.00 -0.12 7.17
N LYS A 183 8.20 0.01 8.22
CA LYS A 183 7.28 1.12 8.40
C LYS A 183 8.13 2.36 8.59
N PHE A 184 7.80 3.45 7.90
CA PHE A 184 8.37 4.76 8.22
C PHE A 184 8.16 5.02 9.72
N GLU A 185 9.25 5.25 10.46
CA GLU A 185 9.18 5.55 11.89
C GLU A 185 8.31 6.79 12.12
N GLU A 186 7.21 6.59 12.85
CA GLU A 186 6.22 7.59 13.21
C GLU A 186 6.81 8.65 14.17
N LYS A 187 7.54 9.64 13.63
CA LYS A 187 7.96 10.82 14.44
C LYS A 187 7.00 12.01 14.35
N GLY A 188 5.80 11.86 13.79
CA GLY A 188 4.88 12.97 13.55
C GLY A 188 3.39 12.71 13.73
N VAL A 189 2.97 11.64 14.44
CA VAL A 189 1.54 11.25 14.52
C VAL A 189 1.03 11.15 15.97
N GLN A 190 1.69 11.82 16.92
CA GLN A 190 1.28 11.82 18.33
C GLN A 190 0.03 12.68 18.65
N THR A 191 -0.68 13.22 17.65
CA THR A 191 -1.88 14.05 17.88
C THR A 191 -3.18 13.53 17.25
N VAL A 192 -3.24 12.30 16.71
CA VAL A 192 -4.50 11.74 16.16
C VAL A 192 -5.39 11.03 17.18
N ALA A 193 -4.92 10.80 18.41
CA ALA A 193 -5.73 10.19 19.46
C ALA A 193 -6.91 11.06 19.93
N GLU A 194 -6.88 12.38 19.69
CA GLU A 194 -7.95 13.30 20.11
C GLU A 194 -9.07 13.48 19.06
N MET A 195 -9.03 12.82 17.91
CA MET A 195 -10.01 13.00 16.83
C MET A 195 -11.06 11.88 16.67
N SER A 196 -11.17 10.97 17.64
CA SER A 196 -12.00 9.75 17.56
C SER A 196 -13.48 10.01 17.17
N LEU A 197 -14.11 11.07 17.67
CA LEU A 197 -15.53 11.37 17.37
C LEU A 197 -15.76 12.00 15.99
N LYS A 198 -14.91 12.93 15.56
CA LYS A 198 -15.02 13.54 14.22
C LYS A 198 -14.73 12.52 13.13
N LEU A 199 -13.82 11.59 13.39
CA LEU A 199 -13.42 10.58 12.42
C LEU A 199 -14.45 9.47 12.26
N GLU A 200 -15.08 9.03 13.36
CA GLU A 200 -16.26 8.15 13.28
C GLU A 200 -17.38 8.82 12.50
N ILE A 201 -17.65 10.12 12.72
CA ILE A 201 -18.65 10.86 11.95
C ILE A 201 -18.23 10.98 10.48
N LEU A 202 -16.97 11.25 10.15
CA LEU A 202 -16.49 11.34 8.76
C LEU A 202 -16.54 9.99 8.03
N ILE A 203 -16.12 8.92 8.70
CA ILE A 203 -16.18 7.55 8.17
C ILE A 203 -17.65 7.13 8.04
N ASN A 204 -18.50 7.40 9.04
CA ASN A 204 -19.94 7.14 8.94
C ASN A 204 -20.63 8.03 7.91
N PHE A 205 -20.23 9.29 7.74
CA PHE A 205 -20.76 10.19 6.71
C PHE A 205 -20.38 9.68 5.32
N TYR A 206 -19.15 9.20 5.13
CA TYR A 206 -18.75 8.47 3.93
C TYR A 206 -19.53 7.15 3.75
N ILE A 207 -19.78 6.39 4.82
CA ILE A 207 -20.59 5.15 4.78
C ILE A 207 -22.05 5.43 4.39
N PHE A 208 -22.67 6.50 4.91
CA PHE A 208 -24.09 6.81 4.70
C PHE A 208 -24.37 7.55 3.40
N TYR A 209 -23.50 8.45 2.93
CA TYR A 209 -23.73 9.21 1.69
C TYR A 209 -23.41 8.43 0.41
N ILE A 210 -22.69 7.30 0.48
CA ILE A 210 -22.42 6.45 -0.70
C ILE A 210 -23.63 5.53 -1.05
N HIS A 211 -24.73 5.61 -0.29
CA HIS A 211 -25.96 4.86 -0.61
C HIS A 211 -26.90 5.53 -1.62
N LEU A 212 -26.70 6.81 -1.96
CA LEU A 212 -27.37 7.47 -3.09
C LEU A 212 -26.54 7.27 -4.36
#